data_AF-A0A7C4R7J4-F1
#
_entry.id   AF-A0A7C4R7J4-F1
#
_cell.length_a   1.000
_cell.length_b   1.000
_cell.length_c   1.000
_cell.angle_alpha   90.00
_cell.angle_beta   90.00
_cell.angle_gamma   90.00
#
_symmetry.space_group_name_H-M   'P 1'
#
loop_
_entity.id
_entity.type
_entity.pdbx_description
1 polymer ?
#
loop_
_entity_poly.entity_id
_entity_poly.type
_entity_poly.pdbx_seq_one_letter_code
_entity_poly.pdbx_strand_id
1 'polypeptide(L)'
;MGSSKVLPRRLSFPKICEVLIAYLNAGADKEYISVSEVAEKTTVTLHNISRNNGFFRSWGFIEESEKEQGKYKLTREAAEFAHAYRIDPNGNLTRTILRSILSKDEVLVKFVERIKSEGIDRETALIDLPRIIGDLRADKVGLNAFLDLIAYAFQLDWISIPVKKPVRPPKKLASTEAKVVRVHDKRAEERMLPAFGVSMEPRTNITINLTMSPEITPTMLKEYIKALLEAYDEYAQEKASSE
;
A
#
# COMPACT_ATOMS: atom_id res chain seq x y z
N MET A 1 -11.29 -22.09 -22.32
CA MET A 1 -11.65 -22.15 -20.89
C MET A 1 -10.91 -21.03 -20.20
N GLY A 2 -11.62 -19.99 -19.73
CA GLY A 2 -10.97 -18.88 -19.04
C GLY A 2 -10.36 -19.36 -17.73
N SER A 3 -9.09 -19.04 -17.50
CA SER A 3 -8.47 -19.24 -16.18
C SER A 3 -9.28 -18.48 -15.12
N SER A 4 -9.47 -19.08 -13.95
CA SER A 4 -10.13 -18.41 -12.84
C SER A 4 -9.37 -17.13 -12.49
N LYS A 5 -10.11 -16.03 -12.35
CA LYS A 5 -9.53 -14.74 -11.95
C LYS A 5 -9.11 -14.82 -10.51
N VAL A 6 -7.89 -14.38 -10.23
CA VAL A 6 -7.32 -14.33 -8.88
C VAL A 6 -7.12 -12.88 -8.51
N LEU A 7 -7.42 -12.51 -7.27
CA LEU A 7 -7.21 -11.14 -6.77
C LEU A 7 -5.79 -10.97 -6.20
N PRO A 8 -5.25 -9.73 -6.17
CA PRO A 8 -3.94 -9.46 -5.60
C PRO A 8 -3.82 -9.96 -4.15
N ARG A 9 -2.60 -10.24 -3.72
CA ARG A 9 -2.27 -10.80 -2.41
C ARG A 9 -1.22 -9.98 -1.71
N ARG A 10 -1.58 -9.35 -0.58
CA ARG A 10 -0.66 -8.56 0.26
C ARG A 10 0.16 -7.50 -0.52
N LEU A 11 -0.33 -7.06 -1.67
CA LEU A 11 0.26 -5.99 -2.48
C LEU A 11 -0.72 -4.84 -2.56
N SER A 12 -0.24 -3.62 -2.32
CA SER A 12 -1.00 -2.39 -2.56
C SER A 12 -0.94 -2.00 -4.02
N PHE A 13 -1.87 -1.14 -4.48
CA PHE A 13 -1.90 -0.67 -5.86
C PHE A 13 -0.56 -0.08 -6.35
N PRO A 14 0.14 0.80 -5.61
CA PRO A 14 1.46 1.27 -6.02
C PRO A 14 2.49 0.15 -6.18
N LYS A 15 2.42 -0.90 -5.36
CA LYS A 15 3.31 -2.07 -5.46
C LYS A 15 2.96 -2.96 -6.65
N ILE A 16 1.69 -3.07 -7.02
CA ILE A 16 1.26 -3.73 -8.25
C ILE A 16 1.90 -3.03 -9.46
N CYS A 17 1.80 -1.71 -9.53
CA CYS A 17 2.44 -0.92 -10.60
C CYS A 17 3.96 -1.01 -10.57
N GLU A 18 4.58 -0.99 -9.38
CA GLU A 18 6.03 -1.18 -9.21
C GLU A 18 6.51 -2.51 -9.80
N VAL A 19 5.76 -3.60 -9.57
CA VAL A 19 6.09 -4.92 -10.12
C VAL A 19 5.95 -4.94 -11.65
N LEU A 20 4.92 -4.32 -12.22
CA LEU A 20 4.77 -4.23 -13.68
C LEU A 20 5.91 -3.42 -14.33
N ILE A 21 6.33 -2.33 -13.68
CA ILE A 21 7.51 -1.56 -14.10
C ILE A 21 8.79 -2.39 -13.96
N ALA A 22 8.90 -3.21 -12.92
CA ALA A 22 10.06 -4.08 -12.72
C ALA A 22 10.17 -5.16 -13.81
N TYR A 23 9.05 -5.78 -14.20
CA TYR A 23 9.01 -6.67 -15.38
C TYR A 23 9.48 -5.94 -16.63
N LEU A 24 8.97 -4.73 -16.87
CA LEU A 24 9.37 -3.93 -18.02
C LEU A 24 10.87 -3.62 -18.01
N ASN A 25 11.41 -3.19 -16.87
CA ASN A 25 12.82 -2.86 -16.71
C ASN A 25 13.74 -4.09 -16.82
N ALA A 26 13.20 -5.29 -16.59
CA ALA A 26 13.92 -6.54 -16.80
C ALA A 26 13.85 -7.06 -18.25
N GLY A 27 13.16 -6.35 -19.16
CA GLY A 27 13.07 -6.72 -20.58
C GLY A 27 11.91 -7.65 -20.92
N ALA A 28 10.90 -7.76 -20.03
CA ALA A 28 9.75 -8.61 -20.23
C ALA A 28 8.80 -8.13 -21.36
N ASP A 29 9.08 -7.00 -22.02
CA ASP A 29 8.41 -6.60 -23.27
C ASP A 29 8.89 -7.43 -24.47
N LYS A 30 10.11 -7.98 -24.40
CA LYS A 30 10.74 -8.74 -25.50
C LYS A 30 10.88 -10.21 -25.18
N GLU A 31 11.36 -10.53 -23.97
CA GLU A 31 11.77 -11.87 -23.58
C GLU A 31 10.94 -12.39 -22.39
N TYR A 32 11.02 -13.70 -22.14
CA TYR A 32 10.44 -14.30 -20.95
C TYR A 32 11.43 -14.19 -19.80
N ILE A 33 11.01 -13.50 -18.74
CA ILE A 33 11.86 -13.14 -17.60
C ILE A 33 11.44 -13.91 -16.36
N SER A 34 12.41 -14.36 -15.57
CA SER A 34 12.18 -15.06 -14.30
C SER A 34 11.76 -14.10 -13.18
N VAL A 35 11.06 -14.64 -12.18
CA VAL A 35 10.65 -13.86 -11.00
C VAL A 35 11.84 -13.29 -10.22
N SER A 36 12.98 -13.98 -10.22
CA SER A 36 14.22 -13.52 -9.61
C SER A 36 14.76 -12.25 -10.27
N GLU A 37 14.81 -12.23 -11.60
CA GLU A 37 15.28 -11.05 -12.35
C GLU A 37 14.39 -9.84 -12.12
N VAL A 38 13.08 -10.05 -11.99
CA VAL A 38 12.12 -8.98 -11.65
C VAL A 38 12.36 -8.48 -10.23
N ALA A 39 12.57 -9.39 -9.26
CA ALA A 39 12.80 -9.04 -7.86
C ALA A 39 14.04 -8.15 -7.67
N GLU A 40 15.07 -8.30 -8.52
CA GLU A 40 16.25 -7.43 -8.51
C GLU A 40 15.95 -5.99 -8.95
N LYS A 41 14.82 -5.74 -9.63
CA LYS A 41 14.42 -4.41 -10.14
C LYS A 41 13.36 -3.71 -9.28
N THR A 42 12.96 -4.29 -8.15
CA THR A 42 11.92 -3.74 -7.27
C THR A 42 12.26 -3.92 -5.79
N THR A 43 11.61 -3.13 -4.94
CA THR A 43 11.64 -3.33 -3.49
C THR A 43 10.68 -4.45 -3.03
N VAL A 44 9.86 -5.01 -3.92
CA VAL A 44 8.96 -6.13 -3.61
C VAL A 44 9.74 -7.44 -3.60
N THR A 45 9.62 -8.19 -2.51
CA THR A 45 10.30 -9.49 -2.35
C THR A 45 9.86 -10.50 -3.43
N LEU A 46 10.78 -11.35 -3.91
CA LEU A 46 10.51 -12.46 -4.83
C LEU A 46 9.26 -13.27 -4.46
N HIS A 47 9.12 -13.60 -3.18
CA HIS A 47 7.98 -14.35 -2.65
C HIS A 47 6.62 -13.67 -2.92
N ASN A 48 6.54 -12.36 -2.71
CA ASN A 48 5.31 -11.61 -2.99
C ASN A 48 5.06 -11.45 -4.49
N ILE A 49 6.09 -11.34 -5.32
CA ILE A 49 5.94 -11.31 -6.78
C ILE A 49 5.38 -12.65 -7.26
N SER A 50 6.04 -13.76 -6.89
CA SER A 50 5.63 -15.12 -7.23
C SER A 50 4.17 -15.40 -6.84
N ARG A 51 3.78 -15.04 -5.61
CA ARG A 51 2.39 -15.18 -5.12
C ARG A 51 1.35 -14.40 -5.94
N ASN A 52 1.76 -13.32 -6.60
CA ASN A 52 0.87 -12.45 -7.37
C ASN A 52 0.94 -12.69 -8.88
N ASN A 53 1.84 -13.53 -9.39
CA ASN A 53 1.88 -13.85 -10.81
C ASN A 53 0.59 -14.52 -11.30
N GLY A 54 -0.12 -15.27 -10.45
CA GLY A 54 -1.47 -15.75 -10.75
C GLY A 54 -2.48 -14.63 -10.99
N PHE A 55 -2.42 -13.55 -10.20
CA PHE A 55 -3.20 -12.33 -10.43
C PHE A 55 -2.77 -11.68 -11.76
N PHE A 56 -1.50 -11.36 -11.94
CA PHE A 56 -1.02 -10.70 -13.15
C PHE A 56 -1.36 -11.49 -14.43
N ARG A 57 -1.23 -12.82 -14.39
CA ARG A 57 -1.56 -13.71 -15.50
C ARG A 57 -3.05 -13.80 -15.76
N SER A 58 -3.85 -14.06 -14.73
CA SER A 58 -5.31 -14.20 -14.91
C SER A 58 -5.97 -12.90 -15.39
N TRP A 59 -5.42 -11.74 -15.04
CA TRP A 59 -5.89 -10.43 -15.51
C TRP A 59 -5.26 -9.95 -16.82
N GLY A 60 -4.38 -10.76 -17.45
CA GLY A 60 -3.82 -10.46 -18.77
C GLY A 60 -2.71 -9.42 -18.78
N PHE A 61 -2.06 -9.18 -17.64
CA PHE A 61 -0.86 -8.33 -17.57
C PHE A 61 0.39 -9.08 -18.04
N ILE A 62 0.50 -10.37 -17.73
CA ILE A 62 1.63 -11.22 -18.11
C ILE A 62 1.16 -12.53 -18.73
N GLU A 63 2.03 -13.11 -19.55
CA GLU A 63 1.90 -14.44 -20.14
C GLU A 63 3.05 -15.31 -19.64
N GLU A 64 2.76 -16.57 -19.31
CA GLU A 64 3.79 -17.52 -18.88
C GLU A 64 4.34 -18.27 -20.10
N SER A 65 5.65 -18.52 -20.11
CA SER A 65 6.29 -19.30 -21.18
C SER A 65 5.78 -20.73 -21.17
N GLU A 66 5.39 -21.24 -22.34
CA GLU A 66 5.04 -22.66 -22.51
C GLU A 66 6.28 -23.58 -22.40
N LYS A 67 7.47 -23.04 -22.68
CA LYS A 67 8.73 -23.79 -22.69
C LYS A 67 9.45 -23.77 -21.34
N GLU A 68 9.34 -22.66 -20.61
CA GLU A 68 10.11 -22.40 -19.39
C GLU A 68 9.18 -21.95 -18.26
N GLN A 69 8.74 -22.91 -17.45
CA GLN A 69 7.86 -22.62 -16.33
C GLN A 69 8.47 -21.60 -15.37
N GLY A 70 7.65 -20.69 -14.84
CA GLY A 70 8.11 -19.64 -13.93
C GLY A 70 8.82 -18.46 -14.61
N LYS A 71 8.87 -18.42 -15.95
CA LYS A 71 9.23 -17.21 -16.70
C LYS A 71 8.02 -16.58 -17.37
N TYR A 72 7.97 -15.26 -17.35
CA TYR A 72 6.82 -14.48 -17.76
C TYR A 72 7.22 -13.34 -18.68
N LYS A 73 6.31 -13.00 -19.59
CA LYS A 73 6.43 -11.87 -20.51
C LYS A 73 5.25 -10.92 -20.30
N LEU A 74 5.48 -9.61 -20.37
CA LEU A 74 4.39 -8.63 -20.37
C LEU A 74 3.59 -8.75 -21.67
N THR A 75 2.27 -8.62 -21.57
CA THR A 75 1.45 -8.39 -22.76
C THR A 75 1.75 -7.01 -23.33
N ARG A 76 1.48 -6.80 -24.63
CA ARG A 76 1.75 -5.51 -25.29
C ARG A 76 1.10 -4.34 -24.55
N GLU A 77 -0.17 -4.47 -24.20
CA GLU A 77 -0.92 -3.44 -23.45
C GLU A 77 -0.35 -3.21 -22.04
N ALA A 78 0.10 -4.27 -21.37
CA ALA A 78 0.69 -4.14 -20.04
C ALA A 78 2.07 -3.46 -20.08
N ALA A 79 2.88 -3.71 -21.11
CA ALA A 79 4.13 -3.01 -21.34
C ALA A 79 3.88 -1.52 -21.64
N GLU A 80 2.90 -1.20 -22.50
CA GLU A 80 2.47 0.18 -22.77
C GLU A 80 1.99 0.88 -21.49
N PHE A 81 1.17 0.20 -20.68
CA PHE A 81 0.72 0.71 -19.39
C PHE A 81 1.89 0.97 -18.45
N ALA A 82 2.83 0.03 -18.30
CA ALA A 82 3.99 0.17 -17.43
C ALA A 82 4.89 1.34 -17.87
N HIS A 83 5.08 1.52 -19.18
CA HIS A 83 5.78 2.67 -19.75
C HIS A 83 5.08 3.98 -19.42
N ALA A 84 3.76 4.06 -19.67
CA ALA A 84 2.97 5.26 -19.42
C ALA A 84 2.94 5.62 -17.93
N TYR A 85 2.71 4.64 -17.04
CA TYR A 85 2.68 4.84 -15.60
C TYR A 85 4.03 5.29 -15.05
N ARG A 86 5.15 4.80 -15.62
CA ARG A 86 6.50 5.25 -15.22
C ARG A 86 6.74 6.73 -15.52
N ILE A 87 6.16 7.24 -16.60
CA ILE A 87 6.33 8.64 -17.04
C ILE A 87 5.34 9.54 -16.31
N ASP A 88 4.05 9.19 -16.36
CA ASP A 88 2.96 9.94 -15.74
C ASP A 88 1.93 8.99 -15.11
N PRO A 89 2.06 8.72 -13.79
CA PRO A 89 1.11 7.92 -13.04
C PRO A 89 -0.29 8.53 -12.99
N ASN A 90 -0.47 9.83 -13.23
CA ASN A 90 -1.79 10.48 -13.15
C ASN A 90 -2.42 10.73 -14.52
N GLY A 91 -1.68 10.48 -15.60
CA GLY A 91 -2.06 10.77 -16.96
C GLY A 91 -3.30 10.04 -17.44
N ASN A 92 -4.10 10.73 -18.24
CA ASN A 92 -5.32 10.16 -18.84
C ASN A 92 -5.02 8.97 -19.75
N LEU A 93 -3.90 9.00 -20.48
CA LEU A 93 -3.46 7.88 -21.31
C LEU A 93 -3.21 6.63 -20.46
N THR A 94 -2.46 6.75 -19.36
CA THR A 94 -2.16 5.67 -18.42
C THR A 94 -3.42 4.99 -17.90
N ARG A 95 -4.41 5.79 -17.48
CA ARG A 95 -5.72 5.29 -17.03
C ARG A 95 -6.49 4.60 -18.16
N THR A 96 -6.45 5.16 -19.37
CA THR A 96 -7.15 4.62 -20.54
C THR A 96 -6.60 3.25 -20.94
N ILE A 97 -5.28 3.08 -20.93
CA ILE A 97 -4.64 1.79 -21.23
C ILE A 97 -5.03 0.76 -20.15
N LEU A 98 -4.94 1.11 -18.87
CA LEU A 98 -5.36 0.20 -17.80
C LEU A 98 -6.84 -0.16 -17.89
N ARG A 99 -7.70 0.82 -18.20
CA ARG A 99 -9.12 0.59 -18.45
C ARG A 99 -9.32 -0.40 -19.59
N SER A 100 -8.57 -0.28 -20.69
CA SER A 100 -8.61 -1.24 -21.80
C SER A 100 -8.28 -2.66 -21.35
N ILE A 101 -7.22 -2.83 -20.53
CA ILE A 101 -6.84 -4.15 -19.99
C ILE A 101 -7.97 -4.73 -19.12
N LEU A 102 -8.50 -3.92 -18.19
CA LEU A 102 -9.54 -4.36 -17.25
C LEU A 102 -10.91 -4.59 -17.92
N SER A 103 -11.22 -3.85 -18.98
CA SER A 103 -12.52 -3.94 -19.68
C SER A 103 -12.67 -5.22 -20.51
N LYS A 104 -11.60 -6.02 -20.64
CA LYS A 104 -11.65 -7.36 -21.23
C LYS A 104 -12.47 -8.35 -20.39
N ASP A 105 -12.69 -8.04 -19.12
CA ASP A 105 -13.48 -8.87 -18.23
C ASP A 105 -14.91 -8.33 -18.10
N GLU A 106 -15.88 -9.03 -18.70
CA GLU A 106 -17.29 -8.62 -18.72
C GLU A 106 -17.90 -8.52 -17.32
N VAL A 107 -17.48 -9.40 -16.40
CA VAL A 107 -17.97 -9.45 -15.03
C VAL A 107 -17.54 -8.18 -14.28
N LEU A 108 -16.27 -7.79 -14.44
CA LEU A 108 -15.76 -6.55 -13.88
C LEU A 108 -16.45 -5.32 -14.48
N VAL A 109 -16.68 -5.28 -15.80
CA VAL A 109 -17.37 -4.15 -16.44
C VAL A 109 -18.77 -3.96 -15.86
N LYS A 110 -19.56 -5.03 -15.78
CA LYS A 110 -20.90 -4.99 -15.17
C LYS A 110 -20.86 -4.56 -13.71
N PHE A 111 -19.86 -5.01 -12.95
CA PHE A 111 -19.67 -4.57 -11.58
C PHE A 111 -19.39 -3.06 -11.48
N VAL A 112 -18.53 -2.52 -12.35
CA VAL A 112 -18.24 -1.08 -12.40
C VAL A 112 -19.46 -0.27 -12.83
N GLU A 113 -20.24 -0.76 -13.78
CA GLU A 113 -21.50 -0.13 -14.18
C GLU A 113 -22.49 -0.07 -13.01
N ARG A 114 -22.65 -1.20 -12.30
CA ARG A 114 -23.49 -1.29 -11.11
C ARG A 114 -23.07 -0.29 -10.03
N ILE A 115 -21.76 -0.16 -9.80
CA ILE A 115 -21.20 0.82 -8.87
C ILE A 115 -21.65 2.24 -9.23
N LYS A 116 -21.56 2.60 -10.52
CA LYS A 116 -21.93 3.94 -11.00
C LYS A 116 -23.44 4.18 -10.98
N SER A 117 -24.25 3.18 -11.31
CA SER A 117 -25.70 3.33 -11.39
C SER A 117 -26.39 3.29 -10.02
N GLU A 118 -25.91 2.43 -9.11
CA GLU A 118 -26.51 2.23 -7.79
C GLU A 118 -25.84 3.08 -6.71
N GLY A 119 -24.73 3.77 -7.02
CA GLY A 119 -24.01 4.59 -6.05
C GLY A 119 -23.42 3.75 -4.91
N ILE A 120 -22.95 2.55 -5.23
CA ILE A 120 -22.35 1.63 -4.25
C ILE A 120 -21.20 2.37 -3.54
N ASP A 121 -21.07 2.17 -2.24
CA ASP A 121 -19.97 2.72 -1.46
C ASP A 121 -18.80 1.71 -1.43
N ARG A 122 -17.62 2.19 -1.03
CA ARG A 122 -16.41 1.36 -1.03
C ARG A 122 -16.52 0.15 -0.10
N GLU A 123 -17.25 0.25 1.02
CA GLU A 123 -17.35 -0.85 2.00
C GLU A 123 -18.21 -1.98 1.45
N THR A 124 -19.34 -1.65 0.83
CA THR A 124 -20.17 -2.64 0.13
C THR A 124 -19.41 -3.28 -1.03
N ALA A 125 -18.65 -2.49 -1.80
CA ALA A 125 -17.84 -3.01 -2.90
C ALA A 125 -16.77 -4.02 -2.44
N LEU A 126 -16.19 -3.83 -1.24
CA LEU A 126 -15.22 -4.78 -0.65
C LEU A 126 -15.84 -6.14 -0.33
N ILE A 127 -17.14 -6.18 -0.02
CA ILE A 127 -17.87 -7.41 0.32
C ILE A 127 -18.32 -8.15 -0.95
N ASP A 128 -18.81 -7.41 -1.93
CA ASP A 128 -19.37 -7.95 -3.18
C ASP A 128 -18.28 -8.44 -4.14
N LEU A 129 -17.18 -7.70 -4.27
CA LEU A 129 -16.12 -7.97 -5.24
C LEU A 129 -15.56 -9.42 -5.17
N PRO A 130 -15.16 -9.98 -4.01
CA PRO A 130 -14.67 -11.35 -3.94
C PRO A 130 -15.70 -12.39 -4.39
N ARG A 131 -16.99 -12.14 -4.13
CA ARG A 131 -18.09 -13.06 -4.50
C ARG A 131 -18.33 -13.03 -6.00
N ILE A 132 -18.27 -11.85 -6.61
CA ILE A 132 -18.46 -11.63 -8.03
C ILE A 132 -17.31 -12.22 -8.85
N ILE A 133 -16.06 -12.00 -8.40
CA ILE A 133 -14.86 -12.52 -9.07
C ILE A 133 -14.67 -14.02 -8.81
N GLY A 134 -15.25 -14.54 -7.73
CA GLY A 134 -15.12 -15.95 -7.32
C GLY A 134 -13.84 -16.25 -6.53
N ASP A 135 -13.10 -15.23 -6.08
CA ASP A 135 -11.92 -15.38 -5.24
C ASP A 135 -12.20 -14.99 -3.79
N LEU A 136 -12.86 -15.90 -3.07
CA LEU A 136 -13.19 -15.73 -1.64
C LEU A 136 -11.98 -15.74 -0.71
N ARG A 137 -10.81 -16.16 -1.21
CA ARG A 137 -9.61 -16.23 -0.37
C ARG A 137 -8.95 -14.87 -0.22
N ALA A 138 -9.34 -13.87 -1.03
CA ALA A 138 -8.69 -12.57 -1.14
C ALA A 138 -8.46 -11.90 0.23
N ASP A 139 -7.24 -11.42 0.48
CA ASP A 139 -6.95 -10.68 1.70
C ASP A 139 -7.38 -9.21 1.56
N LYS A 140 -7.63 -8.57 2.70
CA LYS A 140 -8.11 -7.19 2.75
C LYS A 140 -7.20 -6.20 2.02
N VAL A 141 -5.88 -6.40 2.07
CA VAL A 141 -4.92 -5.52 1.41
C VAL A 141 -5.04 -5.67 -0.10
N GLY A 142 -5.08 -6.91 -0.59
CA GLY A 142 -5.27 -7.23 -1.99
C GLY A 142 -6.60 -6.73 -2.56
N LEU A 143 -7.69 -6.87 -1.80
CA LEU A 143 -9.00 -6.34 -2.17
C LEU A 143 -9.00 -4.82 -2.31
N ASN A 144 -8.44 -4.12 -1.33
CA ASN A 144 -8.30 -2.67 -1.41
C ASN A 144 -7.44 -2.24 -2.60
N ALA A 145 -6.33 -2.95 -2.85
CA ALA A 145 -5.47 -2.67 -3.99
C ALA A 145 -6.19 -2.86 -5.34
N PHE A 146 -7.04 -3.87 -5.44
CA PHE A 146 -7.83 -4.10 -6.65
C PHE A 146 -8.93 -3.05 -6.81
N LEU A 147 -9.61 -2.65 -5.74
CA LEU A 147 -10.56 -1.53 -5.80
C LEU A 147 -9.87 -0.21 -6.16
N ASP A 148 -8.66 0.04 -5.65
CA ASP A 148 -7.86 1.22 -6.03
C ASP A 148 -7.48 1.17 -7.50
N LEU A 149 -7.11 -0.01 -8.01
CA LEU A 149 -6.83 -0.24 -9.43
C LEU A 149 -8.05 0.07 -10.31
N ILE A 150 -9.23 -0.42 -9.92
CA ILE A 150 -10.50 -0.15 -10.60
C ILE A 150 -10.82 1.34 -10.54
N ALA A 151 -10.80 1.93 -9.34
CA ALA A 151 -11.14 3.33 -9.13
C ALA A 151 -10.21 4.24 -9.93
N TYR A 152 -8.91 3.93 -9.98
CA TYR A 152 -7.93 4.63 -10.79
C TYR A 152 -8.23 4.52 -12.30
N ALA A 153 -8.51 3.31 -12.81
CA ALA A 153 -8.78 3.07 -14.24
C ALA A 153 -10.10 3.67 -14.73
N PHE A 154 -11.16 3.51 -13.94
CA PHE A 154 -12.53 3.90 -14.30
C PHE A 154 -12.96 5.26 -13.74
N GLN A 155 -12.04 5.94 -13.04
CA GLN A 155 -12.21 7.25 -12.43
C GLN A 155 -13.44 7.27 -11.50
N LEU A 156 -13.44 6.35 -10.53
CA LEU A 156 -14.45 6.33 -9.47
C LEU A 156 -14.01 7.25 -8.34
N ASP A 157 -14.95 7.91 -7.66
CA ASP A 157 -14.66 8.88 -6.60
C ASP A 157 -14.13 8.24 -5.29
N TRP A 158 -13.92 6.93 -5.27
CA TRP A 158 -13.43 6.18 -4.11
C TRP A 158 -11.91 6.25 -3.90
N ILE A 159 -11.18 6.97 -4.75
CA ILE A 159 -9.72 6.93 -4.70
C ILE A 159 -9.23 7.73 -3.49
N SER A 160 -8.72 7.03 -2.48
CA SER A 160 -7.75 7.60 -1.54
C SER A 160 -6.37 7.62 -2.23
N ILE A 161 -6.03 8.69 -2.96
CA ILE A 161 -4.63 8.89 -3.41
C ILE A 161 -3.86 9.49 -2.22
N PRO A 162 -2.88 8.78 -1.62
CA PRO A 162 -1.79 9.47 -0.96
C PRO A 162 -0.89 10.05 -2.04
N VAL A 163 -1.00 11.35 -2.30
CA VAL A 163 -0.11 12.07 -3.22
C VAL A 163 1.29 12.03 -2.61
N LYS A 164 2.13 11.08 -3.04
CA LYS A 164 3.56 11.15 -2.74
C LYS A 164 4.12 12.38 -3.45
N LYS A 165 4.48 13.39 -2.66
CA LYS A 165 5.33 14.51 -3.07
C LYS A 165 6.54 13.98 -3.85
N PRO A 166 7.03 14.70 -4.87
CA PRO A 166 8.19 14.26 -5.66
C PRO A 166 9.38 14.04 -4.74
N VAL A 167 9.98 12.86 -4.88
CA VAL A 167 11.24 12.48 -4.24
C VAL A 167 12.29 13.51 -4.66
N ARG A 168 12.77 14.31 -3.70
CA ARG A 168 13.93 15.18 -3.93
C ARG A 168 15.10 14.31 -4.41
N PRO A 169 15.87 14.76 -5.41
CA PRO A 169 17.01 13.99 -5.89
C PRO A 169 18.04 13.79 -4.76
N PRO A 170 18.79 12.68 -4.74
CA PRO A 170 19.76 12.39 -3.71
C PRO A 170 20.86 13.46 -3.73
N LYS A 171 21.02 14.18 -2.61
CA LYS A 171 22.17 15.07 -2.41
C LYS A 171 23.44 14.21 -2.43
N LYS A 172 24.37 14.60 -3.31
CA LYS A 172 25.72 14.03 -3.43
C LYS A 172 26.42 14.06 -2.07
N LEU A 173 27.06 12.94 -1.73
CA LEU A 173 28.03 12.84 -0.65
C LEU A 173 29.24 13.73 -0.95
N ALA A 174 29.58 14.61 -0.01
CA ALA A 174 30.90 15.22 0.10
C ALA A 174 31.29 15.26 1.58
N SER A 175 32.57 14.99 1.81
CA SER A 175 33.23 14.56 3.04
C SER A 175 33.34 15.63 4.15
N THR A 176 33.40 15.13 5.39
CA THR A 176 34.06 15.63 6.63
C THR A 176 34.50 17.10 6.73
N GLU A 177 34.02 17.80 7.77
CA GLU A 177 34.83 18.42 8.83
C GLU A 177 33.97 19.00 9.97
N ALA A 178 34.60 19.21 11.13
CA ALA A 178 34.02 19.19 12.47
C ALA A 178 33.49 20.53 13.02
N LYS A 179 32.67 20.39 14.09
CA LYS A 179 32.32 21.35 15.16
C LYS A 179 31.59 22.65 14.77
N VAL A 180 30.42 22.87 15.38
CA VAL A 180 30.23 23.74 16.56
C VAL A 180 28.77 23.63 17.02
N VAL A 181 28.61 23.37 18.31
CA VAL A 181 27.36 23.42 19.08
C VAL A 181 26.76 24.82 19.03
N ARG A 182 25.46 24.94 18.76
CA ARG A 182 24.61 25.99 19.36
C ARG A 182 23.14 25.59 19.33
N VAL A 183 22.57 25.67 20.52
CA VAL A 183 21.19 25.47 20.94
C VAL A 183 20.26 26.46 20.22
N HIS A 184 19.12 25.98 19.71
CA HIS A 184 17.81 26.60 19.97
C HIS A 184 16.64 25.75 19.48
N ASP A 185 15.64 25.65 20.36
CA ASP A 185 14.27 25.20 20.12
C ASP A 185 13.65 25.66 18.79
N LYS A 186 12.83 24.79 18.19
CA LYS A 186 11.35 24.93 18.16
C LYS A 186 10.71 23.88 17.24
N ARG A 187 9.98 22.97 17.90
CA ARG A 187 8.52 22.74 17.77
C ARG A 187 7.89 22.35 16.41
N ALA A 188 6.93 21.44 16.58
CA ALA A 188 5.77 21.04 15.78
C ALA A 188 5.97 19.80 14.89
N GLU A 189 5.46 18.61 15.29
CA GLU A 189 4.04 18.17 15.20
C GLU A 189 3.57 18.15 13.74
N GLU A 190 3.04 17.10 13.13
CA GLU A 190 2.12 16.03 13.55
C GLU A 190 2.42 14.78 12.68
N ARG A 191 2.36 13.53 13.17
CA ARG A 191 1.13 12.75 13.46
C ARG A 191 0.18 12.72 12.24
N MET A 192 -0.47 11.64 11.84
CA MET A 192 -0.66 10.32 12.40
C MET A 192 -1.39 9.51 11.31
N LEU A 193 -0.96 8.27 11.10
CA LEU A 193 -1.92 7.17 10.93
C LEU A 193 -2.79 7.16 12.21
N PRO A 194 -4.08 6.78 12.23
CA PRO A 194 -4.40 5.34 12.28
C PRO A 194 -5.87 4.99 11.90
N ALA A 195 -6.13 3.80 11.35
CA ALA A 195 -6.58 2.57 12.02
C ALA A 195 -8.09 2.44 12.28
N PHE A 196 -8.50 1.17 12.18
CA PHE A 196 -9.80 0.59 12.42
C PHE A 196 -10.38 0.92 13.81
N GLY A 197 -11.64 1.37 13.82
CA GLY A 197 -12.75 0.50 14.18
C GLY A 197 -13.06 0.27 15.68
N VAL A 198 -13.90 1.17 16.24
CA VAL A 198 -15.14 0.94 17.03
C VAL A 198 -15.03 0.15 18.37
N SER A 199 -15.57 0.55 19.54
CA SER A 199 -16.37 1.70 19.97
C SER A 199 -16.26 1.95 21.49
N MET A 200 -16.32 3.23 21.84
CA MET A 200 -17.06 3.91 22.93
C MET A 200 -17.13 3.35 24.36
N GLU A 201 -16.28 3.91 25.22
CA GLU A 201 -16.62 4.75 26.40
C GLU A 201 -15.40 5.70 26.62
N PRO A 202 -15.53 6.88 27.27
CA PRO A 202 -14.57 7.97 27.16
C PRO A 202 -13.31 7.69 28.01
N ARG A 203 -12.49 6.76 27.53
CA ARG A 203 -11.14 6.55 28.04
C ARG A 203 -10.34 7.79 27.68
N THR A 204 -10.06 8.63 28.67
CA THR A 204 -9.00 9.62 28.60
C THR A 204 -7.69 8.87 28.35
N ASN A 205 -7.37 8.68 27.07
CA ASN A 205 -6.17 7.97 26.64
C ASN A 205 -4.96 8.89 26.85
N ILE A 206 -4.38 8.85 28.05
CA ILE A 206 -3.15 9.58 28.36
C ILE A 206 -2.00 8.89 27.63
N THR A 207 -1.49 9.51 26.58
CA THR A 207 -0.33 9.02 25.82
C THR A 207 0.92 9.76 26.29
N ILE A 208 1.76 9.12 27.10
CA ILE A 208 3.01 9.70 27.60
C ILE A 208 4.16 9.20 26.72
N ASN A 209 4.79 10.12 26.00
CA ASN A 209 6.02 9.81 25.26
C ASN A 209 7.22 10.03 26.18
N LEU A 210 7.77 8.94 26.73
CA LEU A 210 9.05 9.01 27.44
C LEU A 210 10.20 8.98 26.44
N THR A 211 11.06 9.99 26.51
CA THR A 211 12.33 10.03 25.77
C THR A 211 13.42 9.57 26.73
N MET A 212 14.03 8.41 26.46
CA MET A 212 15.02 7.81 27.36
C MET A 212 16.44 8.10 26.90
N SER A 213 17.30 8.51 27.83
CA SER A 213 18.75 8.49 27.65
C SER A 213 19.27 7.05 27.86
N PRO A 214 20.30 6.60 27.12
CA PRO A 214 20.83 5.23 27.19
C PRO A 214 21.45 4.83 28.55
N GLU A 215 21.52 5.77 29.48
CA GLU A 215 22.05 5.60 30.84
C GLU A 215 20.98 5.09 31.83
N ILE A 216 19.70 5.07 31.45
CA ILE A 216 18.60 4.61 32.31
C ILE A 216 18.37 3.12 32.13
N THR A 217 18.61 2.35 33.18
CA THR A 217 18.37 0.90 33.17
C THR A 217 16.87 0.58 33.24
N PRO A 218 16.42 -0.58 32.71
CA PRO A 218 15.02 -0.97 32.72
C PRO A 218 14.38 -1.04 34.13
N THR A 219 15.18 -1.33 35.16
CA THR A 219 14.74 -1.36 36.55
C THR A 219 14.39 0.03 37.07
N MET A 220 15.22 1.04 36.77
CA MET A 220 14.94 2.42 37.14
C MET A 220 13.71 2.96 36.40
N LEU A 221 13.53 2.62 35.12
CA LEU A 221 12.33 3.00 34.36
C LEU A 221 11.05 2.48 35.04
N LYS A 222 11.07 1.23 35.53
CA LYS A 222 9.93 0.65 36.23
C LYS A 222 9.58 1.41 37.51
N GLU A 223 10.58 1.84 38.26
CA GLU A 223 10.39 2.66 39.47
C GLU A 223 9.83 4.04 39.13
N TYR A 224 10.34 4.71 38.08
CA TYR A 224 9.83 6.00 37.63
C TYR A 224 8.37 5.94 37.17
N ILE A 225 8.00 4.90 36.41
CA ILE A 225 6.60 4.71 35.98
C ILE A 225 5.71 4.45 37.20
N LYS A 226 6.18 3.67 38.19
CA LYS A 226 5.42 3.38 39.41
C LYS A 226 5.16 4.65 40.22
N ALA A 227 6.19 5.47 40.43
CA ALA A 227 6.06 6.74 41.14
C ALA A 227 5.13 7.72 40.43
N LEU A 228 5.14 7.74 39.09
CA LEU A 228 4.27 8.61 38.29
C LEU A 228 2.80 8.19 38.36
N LEU A 229 2.52 6.88 38.42
CA LEU A 229 1.18 6.36 38.63
C LEU A 229 0.67 6.62 40.05
N GLU A 230 1.52 6.42 41.07
CA GLU A 230 1.17 6.73 42.47
C GLU A 230 0.84 8.22 42.66
N ALA A 231 1.63 9.12 42.06
CA ALA A 231 1.36 10.56 42.13
C ALA A 231 0.06 10.96 41.38
N TYR A 232 -0.31 10.24 40.32
CA TYR A 232 -1.58 10.47 39.62
C TYR A 232 -2.77 10.04 40.47
N ASP A 233 -2.64 8.90 41.16
CA ASP A 233 -3.68 8.39 42.05
C ASP A 233 -3.86 9.31 43.28
N GLU A 234 -2.78 9.84 43.86
CA GLU A 234 -2.84 10.84 44.94
C GLU A 234 -3.54 12.13 44.49
N TYR A 235 -3.21 12.64 43.30
CA TYR A 235 -3.85 13.83 42.75
C TYR A 235 -5.36 13.61 42.45
N ALA A 236 -5.73 12.41 42.00
CA ALA A 236 -7.13 12.05 41.78
C ALA A 236 -7.91 11.98 43.11
N GLN A 237 -7.27 11.54 44.20
CA GLN A 237 -7.87 11.46 45.52
C GLN A 237 -8.01 12.83 46.20
N GLU A 238 -7.03 13.74 46.08
CA GLU A 238 -7.14 15.12 46.56
C GLU A 238 -8.26 15.90 45.86
N LYS A 239 -8.43 15.67 44.56
CA LYS A 239 -9.48 16.34 43.77
C LYS A 239 -10.90 15.86 44.13
N ALA A 240 -11.03 14.62 44.60
CA ALA A 240 -12.30 14.04 45.05
C ALA A 240 -12.65 14.40 46.50
N SER A 241 -11.71 14.93 47.28
CA SER A 241 -11.90 15.33 48.68
C SER A 241 -12.00 16.85 48.88
N SER A 242 -11.97 17.61 47.78
CA SER A 242 -12.09 19.09 47.73
C SER A 242 -13.43 19.59 47.18
N GLU A 243 -14.38 18.70 46.89
CA GLU A 243 -15.81 18.98 46.59
C GLU A 243 -16.69 18.57 47.76
#